data_AF-A0A5B7GVI1-F1
#
_entry.id   AF-A0A5B7GVI1-F1
#
_cell.length_a   1.000
_cell.length_b   1.000
_cell.length_c   1.000
_cell.angle_alpha   90.00
_cell.angle_beta   90.00
_cell.angle_gamma   90.00
#
_symmetry.space_group_name_H-M   'P 1'
#
loop_
_entity.id
_entity.type
_entity.pdbx_description
1 polymer ?
#
loop_
_entity_poly.entity_id
_entity_poly.type
_entity_poly.pdbx_seq_one_letter_code
_entity_poly.pdbx_strand_id
1 'polypeptide(L)'
;MPQAPRIIDTEIDWVAYMQEVEGVANGTWDYTKLKGDTGPLVYPAGFVYFFLGLYYLTGRGTNIRLAQYIFAVLYIILLALVCRLFHKSQKVLFIFSTKIECSQIYAI
;
A
#
# COMPACT_ATOMS: atom_id res chain seq x y z
N MET A 1 33.05 9.63 -7.53
CA MET A 1 32.16 9.57 -6.34
C MET A 1 31.35 8.29 -6.46
N PRO A 2 31.26 7.44 -5.42
CA PRO A 2 30.37 6.30 -5.44
C PRO A 2 28.94 6.84 -5.55
N GLN A 3 28.17 6.32 -6.50
CA GLN A 3 26.76 6.69 -6.66
C GLN A 3 26.02 6.21 -5.42
N ALA A 4 25.28 7.09 -4.74
CA ALA A 4 24.40 6.68 -3.65
C ALA A 4 23.40 5.64 -4.18
N PRO A 5 23.13 4.54 -3.45
CA PRO A 5 22.16 3.56 -3.89
C PRO A 5 20.81 4.25 -4.07
N ARG A 6 20.17 4.01 -5.22
CA ARG A 6 18.80 4.45 -5.46
C ARG A 6 17.92 3.68 -4.47
N ILE A 7 17.43 4.37 -3.44
CA ILE A 7 16.52 3.79 -2.47
C ILE A 7 15.14 3.72 -3.12
N ILE A 8 14.77 2.54 -3.62
CA ILE A 8 13.41 2.23 -4.05
C ILE A 8 12.78 1.40 -2.92
N ASP A 9 12.15 2.05 -1.96
CA ASP A 9 11.57 1.37 -0.78
C ASP A 9 10.56 0.29 -1.20
N THR A 10 9.76 0.55 -2.24
CA THR A 10 8.75 -0.39 -2.74
C THR A 10 9.33 -1.70 -3.27
N GLU A 11 10.51 -1.69 -3.88
CA GLU A 11 11.12 -2.90 -4.43
C GLU A 11 11.67 -3.77 -3.30
N ILE A 12 12.29 -3.14 -2.29
CA ILE A 12 12.87 -3.82 -1.13
C ILE A 12 11.78 -4.51 -0.31
N ASP A 13 10.71 -3.79 0.05
CA ASP A 13 9.61 -4.35 0.83
C ASP A 13 8.88 -5.47 0.06
N TRP A 14 8.67 -5.30 -1.25
CA TRP A 14 8.06 -6.33 -2.08
C TRP A 14 8.85 -7.63 -2.07
N VAL A 15 10.17 -7.55 -2.25
CA VAL A 15 11.05 -8.74 -2.22
C VAL A 15 10.97 -9.44 -0.87
N ALA A 16 11.05 -8.69 0.23
CA ALA A 16 10.93 -9.25 1.57
C ALA A 16 9.58 -9.96 1.77
N TYR A 17 8.47 -9.33 1.38
CA TYR A 17 7.13 -9.93 1.51
C TYR A 17 6.98 -11.20 0.67
N MET A 18 7.55 -11.24 -0.53
CA MET A 18 7.52 -12.44 -1.38
C MET A 18 8.31 -13.60 -0.76
N GLN A 19 9.48 -13.32 -0.16
CA GLN A 19 10.27 -14.33 0.56
C GLN A 19 9.53 -14.88 1.78
N GLU A 20 8.87 -14.00 2.55
CA GLU A 20 8.11 -14.41 3.72
C GLU A 20 6.94 -15.34 3.35
N VAL A 21 6.13 -14.98 2.33
CA VAL A 21 4.98 -15.81 1.92
C VAL A 21 5.37 -17.02 1.09
N GLU A 22 6.54 -17.02 0.44
CA GLU A 22 7.09 -18.21 -0.21
C GLU A 22 7.36 -19.34 0.79
N GLY A 23 7.79 -19.02 2.02
CA GLY A 23 7.88 -20.00 3.11
C GLY A 23 6.56 -20.74 3.33
N VAL A 24 5.45 -20.01 3.33
CA VAL A 24 4.07 -20.56 3.46
C VAL A 24 3.68 -21.34 2.20
N ALA A 25 3.97 -20.82 1.01
CA ALA A 25 3.73 -21.51 -0.25
C ALA A 25 4.45 -22.88 -0.32
N ASN A 26 5.63 -22.97 0.32
CA ASN A 26 6.44 -24.18 0.44
C ASN A 26 6.07 -25.08 1.63
N GLY A 27 4.98 -24.78 2.34
CA GLY A 27 4.45 -25.60 3.44
C GLY A 27 4.96 -25.26 4.83
N THR A 28 5.67 -24.15 5.01
CA THR A 28 6.10 -23.67 6.34
C THR A 28 4.97 -22.85 6.97
N TRP A 29 4.30 -23.41 7.98
CA TRP A 29 3.23 -22.73 8.72
C TRP A 29 3.65 -22.22 10.10
N ASP A 30 4.86 -22.58 10.54
CA ASP A 30 5.46 -22.11 11.77
C ASP A 30 5.99 -20.69 11.58
N TYR A 31 5.26 -19.71 12.11
CA TYR A 31 5.56 -18.28 12.00
C TYR A 31 6.97 -17.91 12.47
N THR A 32 7.54 -18.66 13.43
CA THR A 32 8.89 -18.41 13.93
C THR A 32 9.98 -18.66 12.89
N LYS A 33 9.63 -19.36 11.79
CA LYS A 33 10.52 -19.71 10.68
C LYS A 33 10.30 -18.85 9.44
N LEU A 34 9.23 -18.06 9.38
CA LEU A 34 8.93 -17.18 8.26
C LEU A 34 9.73 -15.88 8.38
N LYS A 35 10.53 -15.57 7.36
CA LYS A 35 11.37 -14.37 7.31
C LYS A 35 11.77 -14.02 5.88
N GLY A 36 11.98 -12.73 5.64
CA GLY A 36 12.64 -12.21 4.43
C GLY A 36 13.98 -11.56 4.75
N ASP A 37 14.57 -10.89 3.78
CA ASP A 37 15.85 -10.20 3.90
C ASP A 37 15.82 -9.03 4.91
N THR A 38 14.62 -8.53 5.23
CA THR A 38 14.41 -7.43 6.20
C THR A 38 14.13 -7.92 7.62
N GLY A 39 13.95 -9.23 7.84
CA GLY A 39 13.70 -9.80 9.16
C GLY A 39 12.58 -10.84 9.20
N PRO A 40 12.15 -11.26 10.41
CA PRO A 40 11.06 -12.21 10.58
C PRO A 40 9.71 -11.61 10.14
N LEU A 41 8.81 -12.46 9.68
CA LEU A 41 7.44 -12.07 9.38
C LEU A 41 6.74 -11.64 10.68
N VAL A 42 6.35 -10.37 10.75
CA VAL A 42 5.68 -9.77 11.93
C VAL A 42 4.18 -9.54 11.71
N TYR A 43 3.68 -9.75 10.50
CA TYR A 43 2.30 -9.46 10.13
C TYR A 43 1.36 -10.66 10.37
N PRO A 44 0.07 -10.44 10.68
CA PRO A 44 -0.88 -11.53 10.96
C PRO A 44 -1.29 -12.31 9.69
N ALA A 45 -2.03 -13.42 9.85
CA ALA A 45 -2.43 -14.31 8.75
C ALA A 45 -3.17 -13.63 7.57
N GLY A 46 -3.91 -12.55 7.81
CA GLY A 46 -4.54 -11.78 6.73
C GLY A 46 -3.53 -11.22 5.72
N PHE A 47 -2.37 -10.75 6.19
CA PHE A 47 -1.26 -10.32 5.33
C PHE A 47 -0.76 -11.50 4.49
N VAL A 48 -0.50 -12.64 5.14
CA VAL A 48 -0.02 -13.85 4.47
C VAL A 48 -0.96 -14.26 3.35
N TYR A 49 -2.26 -14.37 3.60
CA TYR A 49 -3.22 -14.79 2.57
C TYR A 49 -3.31 -13.79 1.41
N PHE A 50 -3.29 -12.49 1.72
CA PHE A 50 -3.35 -11.45 0.71
C PHE A 50 -2.11 -11.48 -0.20
N PHE A 51 -0.91 -11.48 0.39
CA PHE A 51 0.34 -11.50 -0.35
C PHE A 51 0.64 -12.86 -1.00
N LEU A 52 0.12 -13.97 -0.47
CA LEU A 52 0.17 -15.28 -1.13
C LEU A 52 -0.67 -15.28 -2.41
N GLY A 53 -1.85 -14.64 -2.40
CA GLY A 53 -2.64 -14.43 -3.62
C GLY A 53 -1.87 -13.62 -4.66
N LEU A 54 -1.23 -12.52 -4.23
CA LEU A 54 -0.37 -11.71 -5.11
C LEU A 54 0.86 -12.47 -5.60
N TYR A 55 1.48 -13.31 -4.76
CA TYR A 55 2.62 -14.15 -5.12
C TYR A 55 2.27 -15.02 -6.32
N TYR A 56 1.15 -15.74 -6.31
CA TYR A 56 0.74 -16.55 -7.46
C TYR A 56 0.34 -15.70 -8.68
N LEU A 57 -0.37 -14.59 -8.47
CA LEU A 57 -0.84 -13.72 -9.57
C LEU A 57 0.32 -13.04 -10.32
N THR A 58 1.42 -12.76 -9.64
CA THR A 58 2.59 -12.04 -10.18
C THR A 58 3.71 -12.97 -10.63
N GLY A 59 3.44 -14.27 -10.80
CA GLY A 59 4.45 -15.24 -11.19
C GLY A 59 5.53 -15.40 -10.12
N ARG A 60 5.09 -15.73 -8.89
CA ARG A 60 5.92 -15.88 -7.69
C ARG A 60 6.64 -14.60 -7.28
N GLY A 61 5.96 -13.45 -7.42
CA GLY A 61 6.53 -12.15 -7.04
C GLY A 61 7.48 -11.53 -8.06
N THR A 62 7.75 -12.17 -9.19
CA THR A 62 8.74 -11.67 -10.17
C THR A 62 8.20 -10.53 -11.03
N ASN A 63 6.89 -10.48 -11.27
CA ASN A 63 6.26 -9.42 -12.07
C ASN A 63 5.85 -8.21 -11.21
N ILE A 64 6.85 -7.41 -10.82
CA ILE A 64 6.66 -6.20 -9.98
C ILE A 64 5.75 -5.17 -10.67
N ARG A 65 5.82 -5.04 -12.00
CA ARG A 65 4.98 -4.09 -12.75
C ARG A 65 3.50 -4.42 -12.62
N LEU A 66 3.14 -5.71 -12.68
CA LEU A 66 1.77 -6.16 -12.45
C LEU A 66 1.31 -5.83 -11.02
N ALA A 67 2.15 -6.09 -10.01
CA ALA A 67 1.86 -5.72 -8.63
C ALA A 67 1.59 -4.20 -8.49
N GLN A 68 2.43 -3.36 -9.11
CA GLN A 68 2.25 -1.91 -9.11
C GLN A 68 0.91 -1.49 -9.72
N TYR A 69 0.49 -2.10 -10.84
CA TYR A 69 -0.82 -1.81 -11.42
C TYR A 69 -1.97 -2.23 -10.51
N ILE A 70 -1.87 -3.38 -9.83
CA ILE A 70 -2.87 -3.83 -8.87
C ILE A 70 -3.01 -2.80 -7.73
N PHE A 71 -1.90 -2.38 -7.13
CA PHE A 71 -1.93 -1.37 -6.07
C PHE A 71 -2.41 -0.01 -6.56
N ALA A 72 -2.05 0.40 -7.77
CA ALA A 72 -2.53 1.66 -8.36
C ALA A 72 -4.07 1.64 -8.54
N VAL A 73 -4.63 0.53 -9.03
CA VAL A 73 -6.09 0.37 -9.17
C VAL A 73 -6.77 0.37 -7.81
N LEU A 74 -6.25 -0.37 -6.83
CA LEU A 74 -6.78 -0.38 -5.46
C LEU A 74 -6.77 1.02 -4.84
N TYR A 75 -5.69 1.79 -5.06
CA TYR A 75 -5.55 3.15 -4.59
C TYR A 75 -6.59 4.08 -5.23
N ILE A 76 -6.81 4.00 -6.55
CA ILE A 76 -7.81 4.81 -7.25
C ILE A 76 -9.22 4.47 -6.75
N ILE A 77 -9.53 3.19 -6.52
CA ILE A 77 -10.82 2.76 -5.96
C ILE A 77 -11.02 3.32 -4.55
N LEU A 78 -10.00 3.21 -3.69
CA LEU A 78 -10.02 3.76 -2.34
C LEU A 78 -10.24 5.28 -2.37
N LEU A 79 -9.50 5.99 -3.22
CA LEU A 79 -9.64 7.43 -3.39
C LEU A 79 -11.05 7.81 -3.85
N ALA A 80 -11.59 7.12 -4.85
CA ALA A 80 -12.96 7.33 -5.31
C ALA A 80 -14.00 7.06 -4.20
N LEU A 81 -13.80 6.02 -3.40
CA LEU A 81 -14.69 5.72 -2.26
C LEU A 81 -14.61 6.81 -1.19
N VAL A 82 -13.42 7.27 -0.83
CA VAL A 82 -13.20 8.38 0.09
C VAL A 82 -13.86 9.66 -0.42
N CYS A 83 -13.67 10.02 -1.69
CA CYS A 83 -14.35 11.16 -2.32
C CYS A 83 -15.87 11.02 -2.27
N ARG A 84 -16.42 9.83 -2.55
CA ARG A 84 -17.87 9.58 -2.45
C ARG A 84 -18.39 9.71 -1.02
N LEU A 85 -17.67 9.20 -0.03
CA LEU A 85 -18.04 9.34 1.38
C LEU A 85 -18.04 10.81 1.82
N PHE A 86 -17.03 11.57 1.42
CA PHE A 86 -16.98 13.00 1.72
C PHE A 86 -18.12 13.77 1.05
N HIS A 87 -18.41 13.50 -0.23
CA HIS A 87 -19.53 14.11 -0.95
C HIS A 87 -20.88 13.81 -0.28
N LYS A 88 -21.12 12.55 0.11
CA LYS A 88 -22.31 12.13 0.86
C LYS A 88 -22.39 12.78 2.23
N SER A 89 -21.26 12.93 2.92
CA SER A 89 -21.22 13.50 4.26
C SER A 89 -21.33 15.03 4.27
N GLN A 90 -21.26 15.72 3.11
CA GLN A 90 -21.16 17.18 2.98
C GLN A 90 -19.98 17.80 3.79
N LYS A 91 -19.04 16.96 4.25
CA LYS A 91 -17.88 17.36 5.06
C LYS A 91 -16.64 17.68 4.22
N VAL A 92 -16.73 17.57 2.88
CA VAL A 92 -15.66 18.01 1.95
C VAL A 92 -15.22 19.44 2.24
N LEU A 93 -16.15 20.30 2.65
CA LEU A 93 -15.93 21.73 2.69
C LEU A 93 -15.58 22.30 4.07
N PHE A 94 -15.40 21.52 5.13
CA PHE A 94 -15.09 22.13 6.45
C PHE A 94 -13.63 22.60 6.57
N ILE A 95 -12.69 21.98 5.84
CA ILE A 95 -11.27 22.37 5.82
C ILE A 95 -11.00 23.46 4.77
N PHE A 96 -11.78 23.53 3.68
CA PHE A 96 -11.61 24.54 2.63
C PHE A 96 -12.53 25.78 2.76
N SER A 97 -13.75 25.67 3.32
CA SER A 97 -14.64 26.85 3.45
C SER A 97 -14.24 27.84 4.53
N THR A 98 -13.52 27.43 5.57
CA THR A 98 -13.16 28.35 6.66
C THR A 98 -12.09 29.38 6.30
N LYS A 99 -11.64 29.43 5.03
CA LYS A 99 -10.76 30.50 4.52
C LYS A 99 -11.33 31.36 3.39
N ILE A 100 -12.58 31.16 2.94
CA ILE A 100 -13.15 31.94 1.83
C ILE A 100 -14.20 32.98 2.28
N GLU A 101 -14.68 32.95 3.54
CA GLU A 101 -15.65 33.95 4.01
C GLU A 101 -15.03 35.23 4.58
N CYS A 102 -13.72 35.31 4.81
CA CYS A 102 -13.06 36.48 5.40
C CYS A 102 -12.48 37.47 4.35
N SER A 103 -13.14 37.67 3.21
CA SER A 103 -12.71 38.69 2.24
C SER A 103 -13.85 39.50 1.59
N GLN A 104 -15.08 39.40 2.11
CA GLN A 104 -16.22 40.19 1.60
C GLN A 104 -16.80 41.18 2.63
N ILE A 105 -16.19 41.32 3.82
CA ILE A 105 -16.70 42.21 4.88
C ILE A 105 -15.99 43.58 4.93
N TYR A 106 -14.90 43.81 4.18
CA TYR A 106 -14.17 45.10 4.16
C TYR A 106 -14.47 46.00 2.95
N ALA A 107 -15.59 45.80 2.25
CA ALA A 107 -15.96 46.57 1.06
C ALA A 107 -17.36 47.21 1.14
N ILE A 108 -17.77 47.68 2.32
CA ILE A 108 -18.87 48.64 2.52
C ILE A 108 -18.42 49.69 3.52
#